data_AF-A0A7X7HWY2-F1
#
_entry.id   AF-A0A7X7HWY2-F1
#
_cell.length_a   1.000
_cell.length_b   1.000
_cell.length_c   1.000
_cell.angle_alpha   90.00
_cell.angle_beta   90.00
_cell.angle_gamma   90.00
#
_symmetry.space_group_name_H-M   'P 1'
#
loop_
_entity.id
_entity.type
_entity.pdbx_description
1 polymer ?
#
loop_
_entity_poly.entity_id
_entity_poly.type
_entity_poly.pdbx_seq_one_letter_code
_entity_poly.pdbx_strand_id
1 'polypeptide(L)'
;MSATMQWAAGGQKRVLGFMFLASLLLQPFATCGEGGMPPNLVGTWEGRSSEIRGDQRMESDFRIEIARQDGELLWAYDVWHPTNPDGSVPATYQRDSLLGSVNPDGTGGVLAKEDARFAFRLLDENRMEMELVAIRQDNPSAFTAVLHRVPAEKEAEIPDLTGTWRGAYRYPTVAGPMDDVFQWDILRQDAECLWVDDVWHPLDPATGKPGDTVVKDRLVGAFGPDGKRGVLVKPDARFAFRVLDENRLAVEFARVGGTLEKSTAFYVMLQRDGLAELAEAANPPALAGAWEGICRHPEADGAVTGPCRLEFTKQDGALLWADNVWHLLDPVTGKPGAESVRDPMVGSLHPDGTSGILVKAGAQFAFKILTPDRLQVEFTRFRAAGQPALAFHGVLNRVE
;
A
#
# COMPACT_ATOMS: atom_id res chain seq x y z
N MET A 1 -42.54 -1.58 53.07
CA MET A 1 -41.16 -2.06 52.80
C MET A 1 -40.65 -1.29 51.60
N SER A 2 -39.94 -0.19 51.83
CA SER A 2 -39.37 0.68 50.80
C SER A 2 -37.87 0.75 51.07
N ALA A 3 -37.06 0.23 50.16
CA ALA A 3 -35.61 0.30 50.22
C ALA A 3 -35.15 1.47 49.35
N THR A 4 -34.56 2.46 50.02
CA THR A 4 -33.94 3.66 49.47
C THR A 4 -32.67 3.29 48.71
N MET A 5 -32.58 3.74 47.45
CA MET A 5 -31.37 3.69 46.62
C MET A 5 -30.56 4.97 46.90
N GLN A 6 -29.33 4.85 47.39
CA GLN A 6 -28.41 5.97 47.56
C GLN A 6 -27.12 5.71 46.77
N TRP A 7 -26.79 6.68 45.93
CA TRP A 7 -25.54 6.80 45.20
C TRP A 7 -24.37 7.08 46.15
N ALA A 8 -23.21 6.49 45.86
CA ALA A 8 -21.92 7.02 46.33
C ALA A 8 -20.88 6.85 45.22
N ALA A 9 -20.39 8.00 44.74
CA ALA A 9 -19.24 8.13 43.88
C ALA A 9 -17.97 7.63 44.59
N GLY A 10 -17.10 6.93 43.87
CA GLY A 10 -15.78 6.52 44.35
C GLY A 10 -14.82 6.37 43.17
N GLY A 11 -13.98 7.38 42.97
CA GLY A 11 -13.01 7.45 41.88
C GLY A 11 -11.99 6.32 41.88
N GLN A 12 -11.74 5.75 40.70
CA GLN A 12 -10.59 4.88 40.48
C GLN A 12 -9.34 5.75 40.26
N LYS A 13 -8.47 5.72 41.28
CA LYS A 13 -7.07 6.10 41.16
C LYS A 13 -6.38 5.16 40.16
N ARG A 14 -5.90 5.72 39.04
CA ARG A 14 -4.91 5.06 38.19
C ARG A 14 -3.63 4.91 38.99
N VAL A 15 -3.25 3.66 39.28
CA VAL A 15 -1.95 3.34 39.86
C VAL A 15 -0.93 3.39 38.74
N LEU A 16 -0.03 4.38 38.81
CA LEU A 16 1.23 4.41 38.09
C LEU A 16 2.06 3.20 38.54
N GLY A 17 2.38 2.29 37.60
CA GLY A 17 3.40 1.27 37.76
C GLY A 17 4.61 1.61 36.91
N PHE A 18 5.62 2.20 37.53
CA PHE A 18 6.98 2.33 36.99
C PHE A 18 7.73 0.99 37.14
N MET A 19 8.67 0.75 36.21
CA MET A 19 10.01 0.15 36.39
C MET A 19 10.35 -1.17 35.65
N PHE A 20 11.36 -0.98 34.79
CA PHE A 20 12.65 -1.69 34.65
C PHE A 20 12.80 -3.01 33.85
N LEU A 21 13.69 -2.86 32.87
CA LEU A 21 14.61 -3.80 32.23
C LEU A 21 14.63 -5.23 32.79
N ALA A 22 14.26 -6.18 31.94
CA ALA A 22 14.91 -7.48 31.90
C ALA A 22 15.82 -7.53 30.67
N SER A 23 17.12 -7.40 30.90
CA SER A 23 18.16 -7.68 29.91
C SER A 23 18.14 -9.16 29.55
N LEU A 24 17.42 -9.51 28.48
CA LEU A 24 17.81 -10.66 27.66
C LEU A 24 18.91 -10.18 26.73
N LEU A 25 20.03 -10.89 26.75
CA LEU A 25 21.14 -10.75 25.82
C LEU A 25 20.65 -11.12 24.41
N LEU A 26 19.89 -10.22 23.79
CA LEU A 26 19.79 -10.12 22.34
C LEU A 26 21.20 -9.74 21.89
N GLN A 27 21.82 -10.59 21.08
CA GLN A 27 22.93 -10.15 20.26
C GLN A 27 22.52 -8.87 19.53
N PRO A 28 23.43 -7.93 19.27
CA PRO A 28 23.08 -6.68 18.60
C PRO A 28 22.63 -7.02 17.18
N PHE A 29 21.34 -7.26 17.00
CA PHE A 29 20.69 -7.09 15.72
C PHE A 29 20.87 -5.62 15.40
N ALA A 30 21.67 -5.35 14.37
CA ALA A 30 21.90 -4.00 13.89
C ALA A 30 20.55 -3.29 13.75
N THR A 31 20.40 -2.20 14.49
CA THR A 31 19.29 -1.28 14.37
C THR A 31 19.17 -0.81 12.94
N CYS A 32 17.92 -0.59 12.51
CA CYS A 32 17.50 -0.11 11.21
C CYS A 32 18.49 0.90 10.56
N GLY A 33 18.90 0.58 9.32
CA GLY A 33 19.42 1.52 8.32
C GLY A 33 20.79 2.14 8.58
N GLU A 34 21.80 1.75 7.80
CA GLU A 34 23.00 2.58 7.53
C GLU A 34 22.65 3.79 6.63
N GLY A 35 21.55 4.48 6.94
CA GLY A 35 21.14 5.74 6.35
C GLY A 35 21.31 6.85 7.38
N GLY A 36 21.65 8.07 6.93
CA GLY A 36 21.66 9.24 7.81
C GLY A 36 20.31 9.46 8.50
N MET A 37 20.26 10.42 9.43
CA MET A 37 19.00 10.82 10.06
C MET A 37 17.97 11.17 8.96
N PRO A 38 16.75 10.60 9.01
CA PRO A 38 15.74 10.86 7.98
C PRO A 38 15.42 12.35 7.92
N PRO A 39 15.01 12.87 6.74
CA PRO A 39 14.64 14.28 6.61
C PRO A 39 13.49 14.63 7.57
N ASN A 40 13.52 15.85 8.11
CA ASN A 40 12.44 16.33 8.97
C ASN A 40 11.24 16.76 8.12
N LEU A 41 10.18 15.96 8.17
CA LEU A 41 8.96 16.17 7.39
C LEU A 41 7.86 16.89 8.19
N VAL A 42 8.03 17.13 9.50
CA VAL A 42 7.06 17.84 10.34
C VAL A 42 6.64 19.17 9.71
N GLY A 43 5.34 19.43 9.68
CA GLY A 43 4.77 20.62 9.07
C GLY A 43 3.57 20.32 8.17
N THR A 44 3.13 21.36 7.47
CA THR A 44 2.02 21.30 6.52
C THR A 44 2.55 21.20 5.10
N TRP A 45 1.96 20.29 4.33
CA TRP A 45 2.25 20.02 2.93
C TRP A 45 0.97 20.22 2.13
N GLU A 46 0.97 21.15 1.19
CA GLU A 46 -0.22 21.56 0.44
C GLU A 46 0.01 21.51 -1.06
N GLY A 47 -1.02 21.14 -1.79
CA GLY A 47 -1.01 21.11 -3.24
C GLY A 47 -2.42 21.01 -3.79
N ARG A 48 -2.49 20.70 -5.08
CA ARG A 48 -3.74 20.44 -5.79
C ARG A 48 -3.73 18.99 -6.23
N SER A 49 -4.90 18.36 -6.16
CA SER A 49 -5.14 17.03 -6.72
C SER A 49 -6.30 17.10 -7.69
N SER A 50 -6.24 16.28 -8.74
CA SER A 50 -7.41 16.00 -9.57
C SER A 50 -7.96 14.63 -9.21
N GLU A 51 -9.16 14.63 -8.66
CA GLU A 51 -9.90 13.42 -8.34
C GLU A 51 -10.97 13.18 -9.40
N ILE A 52 -11.29 11.91 -9.64
CA ILE A 52 -12.48 11.54 -10.39
C ILE A 52 -13.64 11.39 -9.39
N ARG A 53 -14.73 12.13 -9.61
CA ARG A 53 -15.98 11.98 -8.86
C ARG A 53 -17.12 11.69 -9.83
N GLY A 54 -17.57 10.44 -9.86
CA GLY A 54 -18.47 9.95 -10.91
C GLY A 54 -17.80 10.05 -12.28
N ASP A 55 -18.43 10.79 -13.20
CA ASP A 55 -17.93 10.96 -14.58
C ASP A 55 -17.15 12.27 -14.80
N GLN A 56 -16.77 12.98 -13.73
CA GLN A 56 -16.11 14.28 -13.83
C GLN A 56 -14.74 14.29 -13.15
N ARG A 57 -13.79 14.99 -13.78
CA ARG A 57 -12.54 15.44 -13.16
C ARG A 57 -12.88 16.62 -12.24
N MET A 58 -12.40 16.56 -11.01
CA MET A 58 -12.55 17.62 -10.01
C MET A 58 -11.21 17.95 -9.40
N GLU A 59 -10.81 19.21 -9.51
CA GLU A 59 -9.65 19.69 -8.77
C GLU A 59 -10.05 20.03 -7.33
N SER A 60 -9.19 19.68 -6.38
CA SER A 60 -9.37 19.95 -4.97
C SER A 60 -8.05 20.32 -4.31
N ASP A 61 -8.14 21.10 -3.24
CA ASP A 61 -6.99 21.33 -2.37
C ASP A 61 -6.68 20.03 -1.64
N PHE A 62 -5.40 19.66 -1.65
CA PHE A 62 -4.92 18.47 -0.97
C PHE A 62 -3.87 18.86 0.06
N ARG A 63 -4.10 18.45 1.30
CA ARG A 63 -3.31 18.87 2.45
C ARG A 63 -2.99 17.70 3.37
N ILE A 64 -1.71 17.53 3.63
CA ILE A 64 -1.20 16.59 4.64
C ILE A 64 -0.49 17.38 5.73
N GLU A 65 -0.85 17.13 6.98
CA GLU A 65 -0.16 17.70 8.14
C GLU A 65 0.63 16.62 8.88
N ILE A 66 1.96 16.67 8.85
CA ILE A 66 2.80 15.80 9.66
C ILE A 66 2.98 16.45 11.03
N ALA A 67 2.26 15.95 12.02
CA ALA A 67 2.19 16.53 13.36
C ALA A 67 3.34 16.07 14.26
N ARG A 68 3.86 14.86 14.03
CA ARG A 68 4.97 14.28 14.79
C ARG A 68 5.81 13.36 13.92
N GLN A 69 7.11 13.39 14.14
CA GLN A 69 8.06 12.46 13.55
C GLN A 69 9.07 12.00 14.60
N ASP A 70 9.21 10.69 14.77
CA ASP A 70 10.13 10.08 15.72
C ASP A 70 11.09 9.15 14.97
N GLY A 71 12.21 9.70 14.49
CA GLY A 71 13.08 9.01 13.55
C GLY A 71 12.37 8.84 12.21
N GLU A 72 12.19 7.59 11.78
CA GLU A 72 11.50 7.21 10.55
C GLU A 72 9.98 7.22 10.68
N LEU A 73 9.41 7.18 11.88
CA LEU A 73 7.96 7.06 12.07
C LEU A 73 7.24 8.40 11.97
N LEU A 74 6.04 8.38 11.39
CA LEU A 74 5.22 9.55 11.11
C LEU A 74 3.81 9.41 11.71
N TRP A 75 3.36 10.48 12.37
CA TRP A 75 1.96 10.71 12.71
C TRP A 75 1.50 11.95 11.96
N ALA A 76 0.52 11.76 11.10
CA ALA A 76 0.04 12.80 10.21
C ALA A 76 -1.48 12.87 10.21
N TYR A 77 -2.01 13.89 9.51
CA TYR A 77 -3.42 14.04 9.23
C TYR A 77 -3.63 14.25 7.74
N ASP A 78 -4.59 13.53 7.19
CA ASP A 78 -5.22 13.90 5.93
C ASP A 78 -6.25 14.99 6.24
N VAL A 79 -6.09 16.16 5.64
CA VAL A 79 -6.86 17.36 5.96
C VAL A 79 -7.65 17.78 4.74
N TRP A 80 -8.97 17.64 4.81
CA TRP A 80 -9.87 17.86 3.67
C TRP A 80 -11.14 18.57 4.10
N HIS A 81 -11.82 19.20 3.13
CA HIS A 81 -13.15 19.73 3.34
C HIS A 81 -14.20 18.75 2.82
N PRO A 82 -15.21 18.39 3.63
CA PRO A 82 -16.32 17.63 3.11
C PRO A 82 -17.08 18.44 2.06
N THR A 83 -17.53 17.77 1.01
CA THR A 83 -18.51 18.35 0.10
C THR A 83 -19.88 17.87 0.56
N ASN A 84 -20.76 18.80 0.92
CA ASN A 84 -22.14 18.49 1.26
C ASN A 84 -22.87 17.93 0.02
N PRO A 85 -23.97 17.18 0.20
CA PRO A 85 -24.74 16.65 -0.93
C PRO A 85 -25.26 17.72 -1.92
N ASP A 86 -25.38 18.97 -1.47
CA ASP A 86 -25.78 20.13 -2.29
C ASP A 86 -24.60 20.82 -3.01
N GLY A 87 -23.38 20.27 -2.89
CA GLY A 87 -22.15 20.81 -3.46
C GLY A 87 -21.48 21.89 -2.62
N SER A 88 -22.06 22.31 -1.48
CA SER A 88 -21.43 23.30 -0.60
C SER A 88 -20.27 22.70 0.20
N VAL A 89 -19.26 23.53 0.50
CA VAL A 89 -18.06 23.13 1.24
C VAL A 89 -18.11 23.79 2.63
N PRO A 90 -18.22 23.04 3.74
CA PRO A 90 -18.20 23.61 5.09
C PRO A 90 -16.89 24.32 5.39
N ALA A 91 -16.93 25.31 6.28
CA ALA A 91 -15.73 26.05 6.68
C ALA A 91 -14.75 25.25 7.56
N THR A 92 -15.18 24.11 8.11
CA THR A 92 -14.39 23.29 9.02
C THR A 92 -13.71 22.15 8.29
N TYR A 93 -12.38 22.11 8.35
CA TYR A 93 -11.59 20.97 7.93
C TYR A 93 -11.94 19.71 8.73
N GLN A 94 -12.04 18.60 8.04
CA GLN A 94 -11.95 17.26 8.62
C GLN A 94 -10.49 16.84 8.70
N ARG A 95 -10.17 15.99 9.69
CA ARG A 95 -8.83 15.50 9.93
C ARG A 95 -8.88 14.00 10.22
N ASP A 96 -8.40 13.20 9.28
CA ASP A 96 -8.26 11.77 9.48
C ASP A 96 -6.83 11.45 9.86
N SER A 97 -6.65 10.64 10.90
CA SER A 97 -5.32 10.25 11.36
C SER A 97 -4.64 9.33 10.34
N LEU A 98 -3.39 9.64 10.05
CA LEU A 98 -2.49 8.89 9.19
C LEU A 98 -1.31 8.37 10.00
N LEU A 99 -0.97 7.10 9.79
CA LEU A 99 0.13 6.42 10.45
C LEU A 99 1.08 5.84 9.39
N GLY A 100 2.37 6.12 9.52
CA GLY A 100 3.33 5.78 8.47
C GLY A 100 4.80 5.79 8.86
N SER A 101 5.65 5.59 7.87
CA SER A 101 7.09 5.77 8.02
C SER A 101 7.78 6.24 6.75
N VAL A 102 8.90 6.94 6.93
CA VAL A 102 9.92 7.17 5.91
C VAL A 102 10.62 5.85 5.60
N ASN A 103 11.05 5.67 4.36
CA ASN A 103 11.87 4.53 3.95
C ASN A 103 13.32 4.66 4.47
N PRO A 104 14.10 3.57 4.54
CA PRO A 104 15.44 3.59 5.12
C PRO A 104 16.46 4.49 4.40
N ASP A 105 16.26 4.76 3.11
CA ASP A 105 17.13 5.67 2.34
C ASP A 105 16.73 7.15 2.45
N GLY A 106 15.62 7.45 3.13
CA GLY A 106 15.16 8.82 3.40
C GLY A 106 14.60 9.55 2.18
N THR A 107 14.38 8.87 1.04
CA THR A 107 13.92 9.50 -0.21
C THR A 107 12.41 9.47 -0.39
N GLY A 108 11.68 8.77 0.47
CA GLY A 108 10.24 8.64 0.38
C GLY A 108 9.65 7.95 1.61
N GLY A 109 8.41 7.51 1.50
CA GLY A 109 7.75 6.81 2.59
C GLY A 109 6.31 6.47 2.28
N VAL A 110 5.62 6.00 3.30
CA VAL A 110 4.23 5.57 3.21
C VAL A 110 3.46 6.02 4.45
N LEU A 111 2.21 6.43 4.27
CA LEU A 111 1.23 6.67 5.32
C LEU A 111 -0.05 5.87 4.98
N ALA A 112 -0.84 5.51 5.99
CA ALA A 112 -2.13 4.90 5.79
C ALA A 112 -3.18 5.41 6.77
N LYS A 113 -4.43 5.43 6.29
CA LYS A 113 -5.65 5.50 7.10
C LYS A 113 -6.60 4.41 6.61
N GLU A 114 -7.76 4.29 7.26
CA GLU A 114 -8.78 3.32 6.87
C GLU A 114 -9.08 3.41 5.36
N ASP A 115 -8.98 2.27 4.69
CA ASP A 115 -9.20 2.09 3.25
C ASP A 115 -8.28 2.89 2.32
N ALA A 116 -7.24 3.60 2.81
CA ALA A 116 -6.37 4.43 1.97
C ALA A 116 -4.88 4.36 2.31
N ARG A 117 -4.05 4.33 1.25
CA ARG A 117 -2.58 4.41 1.28
C ARG A 117 -2.14 5.69 0.61
N PHE A 118 -1.09 6.27 1.18
CA PHE A 118 -0.42 7.48 0.71
C PHE A 118 1.06 7.14 0.57
N ALA A 119 1.54 6.91 -0.65
CA ALA A 119 2.96 6.73 -0.90
C ALA A 119 3.56 8.04 -1.33
N PHE A 120 4.72 8.39 -0.79
CA PHE A 120 5.38 9.64 -1.17
C PHE A 120 6.83 9.45 -1.56
N ARG A 121 7.27 10.34 -2.45
CA ARG A 121 8.66 10.53 -2.83
C ARG A 121 9.03 11.99 -2.62
N LEU A 122 10.15 12.22 -1.96
CA LEU A 122 10.72 13.54 -1.83
C LEU A 122 11.37 13.93 -3.16
N LEU A 123 10.94 15.06 -3.71
CA LEU A 123 11.57 15.66 -4.88
C LEU A 123 12.75 16.53 -4.44
N ASP A 124 12.57 17.23 -3.33
CA ASP A 124 13.57 17.99 -2.58
C ASP A 124 13.05 18.30 -1.17
N GLU A 125 13.71 19.23 -0.47
CA GLU A 125 13.35 19.65 0.90
C GLU A 125 11.97 20.30 1.04
N ASN A 126 11.40 20.83 -0.04
CA ASN A 126 10.16 21.61 -0.02
C ASN A 126 9.08 21.05 -0.95
N ARG A 127 9.38 19.99 -1.71
CA ARG A 127 8.46 19.34 -2.65
C ARG A 127 8.42 17.84 -2.43
N MET A 128 7.20 17.33 -2.34
CA MET A 128 6.89 15.92 -2.16
C MET A 128 5.85 15.50 -3.18
N GLU A 129 6.12 14.46 -3.94
CA GLU A 129 5.10 13.82 -4.76
C GLU A 129 4.39 12.78 -3.90
N MET A 130 3.06 12.83 -3.88
CA MET A 130 2.19 11.97 -3.08
C MET A 130 1.22 11.23 -4.01
N GLU A 131 1.24 9.91 -3.94
CA GLU A 131 0.27 9.01 -4.57
C GLU A 131 -0.77 8.60 -3.53
N LEU A 132 -2.04 8.91 -3.78
CA LEU A 132 -3.17 8.44 -2.97
C LEU A 132 -3.81 7.24 -3.69
N VAL A 133 -4.07 6.19 -2.92
CA VAL A 133 -4.89 5.05 -3.34
C VAL A 133 -5.90 4.73 -2.24
N ALA A 134 -7.18 4.96 -2.50
CA ALA A 134 -8.29 4.62 -1.64
C ALA A 134 -9.15 3.52 -2.27
N ILE A 135 -9.17 2.34 -1.66
CA ILE A 135 -9.83 1.10 -2.17
C ILE A 135 -11.23 0.86 -1.56
N ARG A 136 -11.93 1.95 -1.20
CA ARG A 136 -13.29 1.89 -0.62
C ARG A 136 -14.25 1.18 -1.57
N GLN A 137 -15.21 0.42 -1.02
CA GLN A 137 -16.20 -0.31 -1.84
C GLN A 137 -17.14 0.64 -2.58
N ASP A 138 -17.57 1.72 -1.92
CA ASP A 138 -18.61 2.60 -2.48
C ASP A 138 -18.06 3.71 -3.38
N ASN A 139 -16.80 4.12 -3.17
CA ASN A 139 -16.18 5.20 -3.94
C ASN A 139 -14.65 5.12 -3.90
N PRO A 140 -14.04 4.26 -4.72
CA PRO A 140 -12.59 4.18 -4.83
C PRO A 140 -12.04 5.47 -5.46
N SER A 141 -10.86 5.91 -5.04
CA SER A 141 -10.21 7.10 -5.57
C SER A 141 -8.70 6.89 -5.65
N ALA A 142 -8.08 7.34 -6.73
CA ALA A 142 -6.64 7.37 -6.85
C ALA A 142 -6.21 8.61 -7.62
N PHE A 143 -5.12 9.22 -7.16
CA PHE A 143 -4.50 10.34 -7.84
C PHE A 143 -3.06 10.49 -7.40
N THR A 144 -2.32 11.30 -8.13
CA THR A 144 -1.00 11.78 -7.70
C THR A 144 -1.04 13.30 -7.60
N ALA A 145 -0.36 13.86 -6.60
CA ALA A 145 -0.26 15.29 -6.40
C ALA A 145 1.17 15.67 -6.03
N VAL A 146 1.60 16.89 -6.39
CA VAL A 146 2.80 17.50 -5.80
C VAL A 146 2.35 18.36 -4.63
N LEU A 147 2.85 18.04 -3.46
CA LEU A 147 2.68 18.81 -2.24
C LEU A 147 3.92 19.68 -1.98
N HIS A 148 3.68 20.86 -1.46
CA HIS A 148 4.66 21.91 -1.30
C HIS A 148 4.66 22.44 0.13
N ARG A 149 5.84 22.84 0.60
CA ARG A 149 5.98 23.74 1.78
C ARG A 149 5.89 25.22 1.40
N VAL A 150 6.20 25.54 0.14
CA VAL A 150 6.20 26.88 -0.44
C VAL A 150 5.74 26.75 -1.90
N PRO A 151 4.81 27.60 -2.40
CA PRO A 151 4.18 27.37 -3.71
C PRO A 151 5.15 27.58 -4.88
N ALA A 152 5.19 26.63 -5.83
CA ALA A 152 5.68 26.83 -7.20
C ALA A 152 5.29 25.67 -8.14
N GLU A 153 4.83 26.01 -9.35
CA GLU A 153 4.39 25.10 -10.41
C GLU A 153 5.47 24.78 -11.45
N LYS A 154 5.40 23.56 -12.00
CA LYS A 154 5.38 23.30 -13.45
C LYS A 154 4.85 21.89 -13.70
N GLU A 155 3.81 21.77 -14.51
CA GLU A 155 3.28 20.47 -14.98
C GLU A 155 4.06 20.00 -16.22
N ALA A 156 4.29 18.68 -16.32
CA ALA A 156 4.84 18.06 -17.52
C ALA A 156 3.74 17.78 -18.55
N GLU A 157 4.15 17.57 -19.80
CA GLU A 157 3.25 17.08 -20.84
C GLU A 157 2.89 15.60 -20.58
N ILE A 158 1.59 15.29 -20.57
CA ILE A 158 1.06 13.96 -20.27
C ILE A 158 0.74 13.25 -21.60
N PRO A 159 1.26 12.02 -21.82
CA PRO A 159 0.96 11.28 -23.05
C PRO A 159 -0.49 10.79 -23.07
N ASP A 160 -1.05 10.66 -24.28
CA ASP A 160 -2.38 10.07 -24.50
C ASP A 160 -2.32 8.53 -24.49
N LEU A 161 -2.97 7.92 -23.52
CA LEU A 161 -3.08 6.46 -23.39
C LEU A 161 -4.41 5.88 -23.88
N THR A 162 -5.32 6.65 -24.47
CA THR A 162 -6.61 6.13 -24.92
C THR A 162 -6.48 4.92 -25.87
N GLY A 163 -7.38 3.95 -25.76
CA GLY A 163 -7.36 2.74 -26.60
C GLY A 163 -7.19 1.45 -25.79
N THR A 164 -6.88 0.37 -26.49
CA THR A 164 -6.89 -0.98 -25.92
C THR A 164 -5.46 -1.47 -25.68
N TRP A 165 -5.21 -1.95 -24.47
CA TRP A 165 -3.90 -2.40 -24.00
C TRP A 165 -4.01 -3.82 -23.49
N ARG A 166 -3.18 -4.75 -23.99
CA ARG A 166 -3.24 -6.15 -23.58
C ARG A 166 -1.88 -6.77 -23.34
N GLY A 167 -1.84 -7.71 -22.40
CA GLY A 167 -0.65 -8.48 -22.08
C GLY A 167 -0.99 -9.87 -21.60
N ALA A 168 -0.20 -10.86 -22.01
CA ALA A 168 -0.20 -12.15 -21.34
C ALA A 168 0.45 -11.99 -19.96
N TYR A 169 -0.15 -12.57 -18.94
CA TYR A 169 0.37 -12.53 -17.58
C TYR A 169 0.24 -13.88 -16.91
N ARG A 170 1.03 -14.06 -15.85
CA ARG A 170 1.01 -15.25 -15.03
C ARG A 170 0.91 -14.82 -13.57
N TYR A 171 0.04 -15.47 -12.81
CA TYR A 171 -0.24 -15.11 -11.42
C TYR A 171 -0.35 -16.33 -10.52
N PRO A 172 -0.04 -16.18 -9.22
CA PRO A 172 -0.13 -17.28 -8.27
C PRO A 172 -1.58 -17.52 -7.84
N THR A 173 -1.97 -18.79 -7.73
CA THR A 173 -3.18 -19.23 -7.03
C THR A 173 -2.87 -20.31 -6.01
N VAL A 174 -3.86 -20.70 -5.21
CA VAL A 174 -3.75 -21.83 -4.28
C VAL A 174 -3.49 -23.14 -5.03
N ALA A 175 -4.04 -23.31 -6.23
CA ALA A 175 -3.85 -24.51 -7.05
C ALA A 175 -2.51 -24.53 -7.80
N GLY A 176 -1.83 -23.38 -7.91
CA GLY A 176 -0.60 -23.22 -8.67
C GLY A 176 -0.60 -21.97 -9.56
N PRO A 177 0.42 -21.83 -10.42
CA PRO A 177 0.47 -20.76 -11.41
C PRO A 177 -0.71 -20.86 -12.39
N MET A 178 -1.22 -19.71 -12.81
CA MET A 178 -2.19 -19.60 -13.90
C MET A 178 -1.73 -18.55 -14.90
N ASP A 179 -1.92 -18.85 -16.19
CA ASP A 179 -1.66 -17.94 -17.30
C ASP A 179 -2.99 -17.39 -17.83
N ASP A 180 -3.04 -16.10 -18.15
CA ASP A 180 -4.24 -15.43 -18.63
C ASP A 180 -3.87 -14.16 -19.43
N VAL A 181 -4.87 -13.47 -19.98
CA VAL A 181 -4.71 -12.19 -20.70
C VAL A 181 -5.31 -11.06 -19.89
N PHE A 182 -4.48 -10.07 -19.61
CA PHE A 182 -4.88 -8.85 -18.94
C PHE A 182 -5.24 -7.80 -20.00
N GLN A 183 -6.36 -7.11 -19.84
CA GLN A 183 -6.82 -6.10 -20.79
C GLN A 183 -7.33 -4.84 -20.09
N TRP A 184 -6.84 -3.69 -20.55
CA TRP A 184 -7.36 -2.38 -20.25
C TRP A 184 -7.94 -1.72 -21.50
N ASP A 185 -9.19 -1.28 -21.41
CA ASP A 185 -9.76 -0.34 -22.36
C ASP A 185 -9.73 1.06 -21.73
N ILE A 186 -8.79 1.92 -22.15
CA ILE A 186 -8.71 3.31 -21.68
C ILE A 186 -9.69 4.13 -22.51
N LEU A 187 -10.86 4.40 -21.92
CA LEU A 187 -12.02 4.95 -22.63
C LEU A 187 -11.99 6.47 -22.74
N ARG A 188 -11.43 7.11 -21.70
CA ARG A 188 -11.35 8.56 -21.60
C ARG A 188 -10.10 8.95 -20.82
N GLN A 189 -9.45 9.99 -21.29
CA GLN A 189 -8.40 10.71 -20.59
C GLN A 189 -8.76 12.20 -20.59
N ASP A 190 -8.70 12.81 -19.42
CA ASP A 190 -8.94 14.25 -19.22
C ASP A 190 -7.78 14.80 -18.40
N ALA A 191 -6.82 15.41 -19.09
CA ALA A 191 -5.49 15.74 -18.57
C ALA A 191 -4.80 14.52 -17.94
N GLU A 192 -4.55 14.54 -16.63
CA GLU A 192 -3.95 13.44 -15.87
C GLU A 192 -4.93 12.32 -15.52
N CYS A 193 -6.24 12.59 -15.52
CA CYS A 193 -7.26 11.65 -15.07
C CYS A 193 -7.61 10.60 -16.14
N LEU A 194 -7.76 9.35 -15.71
CA LEU A 194 -8.00 8.20 -16.56
C LEU A 194 -9.26 7.43 -16.14
N TRP A 195 -10.12 7.10 -17.11
CA TRP A 195 -11.23 6.16 -16.97
C TRP A 195 -10.93 4.93 -17.81
N VAL A 196 -10.79 3.79 -17.13
CA VAL A 196 -10.35 2.54 -17.76
C VAL A 196 -11.35 1.44 -17.43
N ASP A 197 -11.70 0.60 -18.39
CA ASP A 197 -12.35 -0.67 -18.06
C ASP A 197 -11.26 -1.74 -17.95
N ASP A 198 -11.18 -2.37 -16.77
CA ASP A 198 -10.47 -3.62 -16.56
C ASP A 198 -11.35 -4.77 -17.08
N VAL A 199 -10.90 -5.40 -18.16
CA VAL A 199 -11.66 -6.43 -18.88
C VAL A 199 -11.09 -7.80 -18.54
N TRP A 200 -11.91 -8.64 -17.89
CA TRP A 200 -11.46 -9.93 -17.38
C TRP A 200 -12.56 -10.98 -17.42
N HIS A 201 -12.16 -12.23 -17.23
CA HIS A 201 -13.04 -13.40 -17.24
C HIS A 201 -13.03 -14.07 -15.87
N PRO A 202 -14.17 -14.19 -15.17
CA PRO A 202 -14.23 -14.91 -13.92
C PRO A 202 -13.83 -16.36 -14.07
N LEU A 203 -13.13 -16.89 -13.08
CA LEU A 203 -12.80 -18.31 -13.05
C LEU A 203 -14.05 -19.13 -12.74
N ASP A 204 -14.28 -20.16 -13.54
CA ASP A 204 -15.26 -21.19 -13.23
C ASP A 204 -14.80 -21.95 -11.96
N PRO A 205 -15.58 -21.94 -10.87
CA PRO A 205 -15.18 -22.58 -9.62
C PRO A 205 -15.01 -24.10 -9.73
N ALA A 206 -15.64 -24.76 -10.71
CA ALA A 206 -15.51 -26.21 -10.90
C ALA A 206 -14.23 -26.59 -11.64
N THR A 207 -13.81 -25.78 -12.60
CA THR A 207 -12.68 -26.11 -13.49
C THR A 207 -11.42 -25.29 -13.20
N GLY A 208 -11.55 -24.18 -12.48
CA GLY A 208 -10.47 -23.22 -12.23
C GLY A 208 -10.01 -22.49 -13.49
N LYS A 209 -10.77 -22.52 -14.58
CA LYS A 209 -10.44 -21.88 -15.85
C LYS A 209 -11.27 -20.61 -16.07
N PRO A 210 -10.78 -19.63 -16.84
CA PRO A 210 -11.59 -18.49 -17.27
C PRO A 210 -12.89 -18.95 -17.93
N GLY A 211 -14.03 -18.40 -17.50
CA GLY A 211 -15.34 -18.67 -18.09
C GLY A 211 -15.63 -17.79 -19.31
N ASP A 212 -16.75 -18.06 -19.98
CA ASP A 212 -17.15 -17.34 -21.20
C ASP A 212 -17.71 -15.93 -20.94
N THR A 213 -18.01 -15.59 -19.67
CA THR A 213 -18.55 -14.29 -19.31
C THR A 213 -17.44 -13.25 -19.22
N VAL A 214 -17.54 -12.20 -20.01
CA VAL A 214 -16.67 -11.02 -19.90
C VAL A 214 -17.23 -10.09 -18.83
N VAL A 215 -16.37 -9.68 -17.90
CA VAL A 215 -16.64 -8.64 -16.90
C VAL A 215 -15.83 -7.41 -17.25
N LYS A 216 -16.43 -6.23 -17.04
CA LYS A 216 -15.77 -4.93 -17.18
C LYS A 216 -15.91 -4.17 -15.88
N ASP A 217 -14.82 -4.02 -15.15
CA ASP A 217 -14.79 -3.19 -13.94
C ASP A 217 -14.22 -1.83 -14.27
N ARG A 218 -14.95 -0.77 -13.90
CA ARG A 218 -14.44 0.60 -14.05
C ARG A 218 -13.31 0.85 -13.05
N LEU A 219 -12.13 1.14 -13.58
CA LEU A 219 -11.03 1.75 -12.86
C LEU A 219 -11.05 3.26 -13.05
N VAL A 220 -10.61 3.96 -12.01
CA VAL A 220 -10.34 5.39 -12.04
C VAL A 220 -8.96 5.66 -11.48
N GLY A 221 -8.29 6.69 -11.98
CA GLY A 221 -7.06 7.16 -11.38
C GLY A 221 -6.41 8.27 -12.17
N ALA A 222 -5.10 8.48 -11.94
CA ALA A 222 -4.39 9.55 -12.59
C ALA A 222 -2.92 9.24 -12.86
N PHE A 223 -2.36 9.97 -13.81
CA PHE A 223 -0.94 10.11 -14.01
C PHE A 223 -0.25 10.84 -12.84
N GLY A 224 1.00 10.47 -12.64
CA GLY A 224 1.96 11.25 -11.89
C GLY A 224 2.37 12.52 -12.66
N PRO A 225 2.92 13.52 -11.94
CA PRO A 225 3.32 14.81 -12.51
C PRO A 225 4.37 14.72 -13.62
N ASP A 226 5.08 13.59 -13.73
CA ASP A 226 6.11 13.36 -14.75
C ASP A 226 5.55 12.76 -16.06
N GLY A 227 4.25 12.43 -16.11
CA GLY A 227 3.60 11.79 -17.25
C GLY A 227 4.12 10.38 -17.58
N LYS A 228 4.96 9.79 -16.72
CA LYS A 228 5.62 8.49 -16.97
C LYS A 228 5.10 7.38 -16.08
N ARG A 229 4.46 7.71 -14.97
CA ARG A 229 3.85 6.76 -14.05
C ARG A 229 2.46 7.21 -13.68
N GLY A 230 1.69 6.32 -13.07
CA GLY A 230 0.41 6.68 -12.50
C GLY A 230 -0.18 5.55 -11.69
N VAL A 231 -1.34 5.83 -11.11
CA VAL A 231 -2.08 4.90 -10.26
C VAL A 231 -3.51 4.82 -10.72
N LEU A 232 -4.07 3.62 -10.71
CA LEU A 232 -5.49 3.35 -10.94
C LEU A 232 -6.03 2.50 -9.78
N VAL A 233 -7.34 2.58 -9.55
CA VAL A 233 -8.00 1.85 -8.48
C VAL A 233 -9.38 1.38 -8.90
N LYS A 234 -9.79 0.26 -8.33
CA LYS A 234 -11.18 -0.20 -8.23
C LYS A 234 -11.42 -0.75 -6.82
N PRO A 235 -12.65 -1.16 -6.46
CA PRO A 235 -12.88 -1.76 -5.14
C PRO A 235 -11.90 -2.90 -4.87
N ASP A 236 -11.27 -2.85 -3.69
CA ASP A 236 -10.32 -3.85 -3.19
C ASP A 236 -9.03 -4.11 -4.01
N ALA A 237 -8.79 -3.35 -5.09
CA ALA A 237 -7.62 -3.52 -5.95
C ALA A 237 -7.02 -2.21 -6.44
N ARG A 238 -5.69 -2.18 -6.53
CA ARG A 238 -4.93 -1.07 -7.09
C ARG A 238 -4.01 -1.52 -8.23
N PHE A 239 -3.66 -0.54 -9.04
CA PHE A 239 -2.72 -0.70 -10.13
C PHE A 239 -1.74 0.47 -10.07
N ALA A 240 -0.44 0.18 -10.13
CA ALA A 240 0.56 1.18 -10.44
C ALA A 240 1.07 0.90 -11.85
N PHE A 241 1.17 1.91 -12.70
CA PHE A 241 1.63 1.73 -14.07
C PHE A 241 2.81 2.65 -14.39
N ARG A 242 3.61 2.23 -15.36
CA ARG A 242 4.72 2.99 -15.93
C ARG A 242 4.67 2.93 -17.44
N VAL A 243 4.73 4.09 -18.08
CA VAL A 243 4.90 4.23 -19.52
C VAL A 243 6.34 3.89 -19.86
N LEU A 244 6.53 2.85 -20.68
CA LEU A 244 7.85 2.50 -21.19
C LEU A 244 8.14 3.21 -22.52
N ASP A 245 7.12 3.26 -23.38
CA ASP A 245 7.07 4.01 -24.63
C ASP A 245 5.61 4.17 -25.09
N GLU A 246 5.41 4.76 -26.27
CA GLU A 246 4.09 5.07 -26.84
C GLU A 246 3.15 3.86 -26.98
N ASN A 247 3.69 2.64 -26.98
CA ASN A 247 2.92 1.42 -27.20
C ASN A 247 3.12 0.36 -26.10
N ARG A 248 3.88 0.65 -25.04
CA ARG A 248 4.16 -0.29 -23.96
C ARG A 248 3.99 0.30 -22.57
N LEU A 249 3.26 -0.42 -21.72
CA LEU A 249 3.10 -0.13 -20.29
C LEU A 249 3.61 -1.29 -19.45
N ALA A 250 4.24 -0.99 -18.31
CA ALA A 250 4.43 -1.95 -17.23
C ALA A 250 3.37 -1.68 -16.16
N VAL A 251 2.68 -2.72 -15.69
CA VAL A 251 1.63 -2.61 -14.68
C VAL A 251 1.94 -3.54 -13.52
N GLU A 252 1.89 -2.99 -12.31
CA GLU A 252 1.86 -3.71 -11.04
C GLU A 252 0.41 -3.76 -10.57
N PHE A 253 -0.13 -4.98 -10.42
CA PHE A 253 -1.45 -5.22 -9.88
C PHE A 253 -1.37 -5.70 -8.44
N ALA A 254 -2.22 -5.16 -7.57
CA ALA A 254 -2.37 -5.63 -6.20
C ALA A 254 -3.85 -5.63 -5.79
N ARG A 255 -4.41 -6.82 -5.56
CA ARG A 255 -5.73 -7.00 -4.98
C ARG A 255 -5.62 -7.49 -3.55
N VAL A 256 -6.20 -6.74 -2.63
CA VAL A 256 -6.15 -7.03 -1.19
C VAL A 256 -7.49 -7.52 -0.65
N GLY A 257 -8.48 -7.77 -1.50
CA GLY A 257 -9.79 -8.27 -1.08
C GLY A 257 -10.73 -8.55 -2.26
N GLY A 258 -12.01 -8.72 -1.95
CA GLY A 258 -13.06 -9.00 -2.92
C GLY A 258 -13.79 -10.31 -2.63
N THR A 259 -15.07 -10.37 -3.04
CA THR A 259 -15.91 -11.56 -2.90
C THR A 259 -15.79 -12.52 -4.09
N LEU A 260 -15.51 -11.98 -5.28
CA LEU A 260 -15.40 -12.75 -6.53
C LEU A 260 -13.95 -13.17 -6.82
N GLU A 261 -12.99 -12.29 -6.57
CA GLU A 261 -11.57 -12.57 -6.79
C GLU A 261 -10.82 -12.53 -5.46
N LYS A 262 -9.97 -13.52 -5.25
CA LYS A 262 -9.11 -13.61 -4.05
C LYS A 262 -7.96 -12.62 -4.14
N SER A 263 -7.34 -12.34 -3.00
CA SER A 263 -6.11 -11.54 -2.96
C SER A 263 -5.05 -12.14 -3.89
N THR A 264 -4.53 -11.31 -4.80
CA THR A 264 -3.47 -11.68 -5.73
C THR A 264 -2.71 -10.44 -6.17
N ALA A 265 -1.43 -10.62 -6.48
CA ALA A 265 -0.60 -9.56 -7.00
C ALA A 265 0.35 -10.11 -8.06
N PHE A 266 0.60 -9.32 -9.09
CA PHE A 266 1.49 -9.70 -10.18
C PHE A 266 1.94 -8.47 -10.96
N TYR A 267 2.92 -8.67 -11.83
CA TYR A 267 3.31 -7.70 -12.85
C TYR A 267 2.89 -8.18 -14.24
N VAL A 268 2.50 -7.24 -15.09
CA VAL A 268 2.18 -7.50 -16.49
C VAL A 268 2.71 -6.38 -17.37
N MET A 269 3.17 -6.77 -18.56
CA MET A 269 3.51 -5.85 -19.63
C MET A 269 2.31 -5.73 -20.55
N LEU A 270 1.90 -4.52 -20.92
CA LEU A 270 0.80 -4.29 -21.86
C LEU A 270 1.30 -3.68 -23.15
N GLN A 271 0.72 -4.13 -24.27
CA GLN A 271 0.96 -3.63 -25.62
C GLN A 271 -0.31 -2.96 -26.14
N ARG A 272 -0.18 -1.73 -26.66
CA ARG A 272 -1.29 -1.03 -27.33
C ARG A 272 -1.67 -1.75 -28.62
N ASP A 273 -2.96 -1.97 -28.83
CA ASP A 273 -3.58 -2.59 -30.00
C ASP A 273 -2.99 -3.96 -30.39
N GLY A 274 -2.25 -4.59 -29.47
CA GLY A 274 -1.56 -5.86 -29.65
C GLY A 274 -1.72 -6.72 -28.40
N LEU A 275 -0.89 -7.77 -28.29
CA LEU A 275 -0.77 -8.58 -27.09
C LEU A 275 0.72 -8.65 -26.74
N ALA A 276 1.10 -8.09 -25.60
CA ALA A 276 2.46 -8.27 -25.10
C ALA A 276 2.67 -9.74 -24.69
N GLU A 277 3.85 -10.27 -24.97
CA GLU A 277 4.24 -11.60 -24.49
C GLU A 277 4.42 -11.59 -22.97
N LEU A 278 4.35 -12.78 -22.38
CA LEU A 278 4.55 -12.97 -20.95
C LEU A 278 5.95 -12.49 -20.56
N ALA A 279 6.02 -11.55 -19.61
CA ALA A 279 7.28 -11.06 -19.10
C ALA A 279 7.88 -12.09 -18.12
N GLU A 280 8.93 -12.79 -18.56
CA GLU A 280 9.69 -13.67 -17.68
C GLU A 280 10.77 -12.86 -16.94
N ALA A 281 10.88 -13.06 -15.62
CA ALA A 281 12.00 -12.53 -14.87
C ALA A 281 13.28 -13.23 -15.33
N ALA A 282 14.24 -12.48 -15.88
CA ALA A 282 15.52 -13.03 -16.29
C ALA A 282 16.32 -13.40 -15.03
N ASN A 283 16.46 -14.70 -14.74
CA ASN A 283 17.15 -15.25 -13.56
C ASN A 283 16.60 -14.69 -12.23
N PRO A 284 15.38 -15.08 -11.82
CA PRO A 284 14.78 -14.55 -10.61
C PRO A 284 15.64 -14.93 -9.39
N PRO A 285 15.90 -13.98 -8.47
CA PRO A 285 16.61 -14.30 -7.24
C PRO A 285 15.85 -15.36 -6.44
N ALA A 286 16.58 -16.30 -5.85
CA ALA A 286 16.00 -17.31 -4.97
C ALA A 286 15.64 -16.66 -3.63
N LEU A 287 14.35 -16.54 -3.33
CA LEU A 287 13.85 -15.95 -2.08
C LEU A 287 13.34 -16.98 -1.07
N ALA A 288 13.22 -18.25 -1.46
CA ALA A 288 12.70 -19.32 -0.60
C ALA A 288 13.41 -19.36 0.77
N GLY A 289 12.62 -19.57 1.82
CA GLY A 289 13.09 -19.60 3.20
C GLY A 289 12.56 -18.46 4.06
N ALA A 290 13.09 -18.36 5.28
CA ALA A 290 12.65 -17.41 6.29
C ALA A 290 13.47 -16.12 6.27
N TRP A 291 12.79 -15.02 6.50
CA TRP A 291 13.34 -13.68 6.53
C TRP A 291 12.87 -12.97 7.80
N GLU A 292 13.80 -12.49 8.60
CA GLU A 292 13.52 -11.95 9.93
C GLU A 292 14.18 -10.60 10.15
N GLY A 293 13.51 -9.77 10.94
CA GLY A 293 14.04 -8.49 11.37
C GLY A 293 13.27 -7.94 12.55
N ILE A 294 13.65 -6.72 12.94
CA ILE A 294 12.89 -5.92 13.89
C ILE A 294 12.19 -4.84 13.10
N CYS A 295 10.85 -4.82 13.17
CA CYS A 295 10.08 -3.72 12.62
C CYS A 295 9.71 -2.74 13.71
N ARG A 296 9.63 -1.47 13.32
CA ARG A 296 9.13 -0.39 14.15
C ARG A 296 8.00 0.30 13.38
N HIS A 297 6.87 0.52 14.03
CA HIS A 297 5.70 1.13 13.40
C HIS A 297 5.01 2.08 14.39
N PRO A 298 4.29 3.11 13.90
CA PRO A 298 3.58 4.02 14.78
C PRO A 298 2.22 3.44 15.17
N GLU A 299 1.80 3.72 16.40
CA GLU A 299 0.44 3.58 16.91
C GLU A 299 -0.01 4.90 17.55
N ALA A 300 -1.29 5.02 17.89
CA ALA A 300 -1.86 6.26 18.45
C ALA A 300 -1.08 6.79 19.67
N ASP A 301 -0.63 5.89 20.56
CA ASP A 301 0.02 6.25 21.82
C ASP A 301 1.56 6.27 21.73
N GLY A 302 2.15 5.86 20.60
CA GLY A 302 3.60 5.86 20.42
C GLY A 302 4.11 4.81 19.43
N ALA A 303 5.43 4.64 19.43
CA ALA A 303 6.09 3.65 18.58
C ALA A 303 5.99 2.26 19.21
N VAL A 304 5.65 1.26 18.39
CA VAL A 304 5.76 -0.15 18.74
C VAL A 304 6.93 -0.75 17.98
N THR A 305 7.67 -1.63 18.62
CA THR A 305 8.83 -2.31 18.04
C THR A 305 8.74 -3.79 18.38
N GLY A 306 8.90 -4.63 17.38
CA GLY A 306 8.74 -6.07 17.55
C GLY A 306 9.40 -6.88 16.43
N PRO A 307 9.54 -8.19 16.63
CA PRO A 307 10.02 -9.08 15.59
C PRO A 307 9.03 -9.13 14.42
N CYS A 308 9.58 -9.17 13.22
CA CYS A 308 8.86 -9.40 11.98
C CYS A 308 9.44 -10.62 11.29
N ARG A 309 8.57 -11.46 10.76
CA ARG A 309 8.98 -12.64 10.00
C ARG A 309 8.12 -12.81 8.74
N LEU A 310 8.80 -12.98 7.62
CA LEU A 310 8.21 -13.36 6.34
C LEU A 310 8.85 -14.68 5.91
N GLU A 311 8.06 -15.65 5.48
CA GLU A 311 8.57 -16.95 5.04
C GLU A 311 8.09 -17.23 3.61
N PHE A 312 9.00 -17.23 2.64
CA PHE A 312 8.66 -17.62 1.26
C PHE A 312 8.61 -19.15 1.19
N THR A 313 7.40 -19.68 1.13
CA THR A 313 7.11 -21.13 1.19
C THR A 313 7.22 -21.79 -0.18
N LYS A 314 7.02 -21.04 -1.26
CA LYS A 314 7.20 -21.52 -2.64
C LYS A 314 7.56 -20.37 -3.57
N GLN A 315 8.37 -20.67 -4.59
CA GLN A 315 8.67 -19.80 -5.70
C GLN A 315 8.62 -20.59 -7.01
N ASP A 316 7.92 -20.06 -8.02
CA ASP A 316 7.89 -20.59 -9.39
C ASP A 316 8.21 -19.46 -10.37
N GLY A 317 9.47 -19.38 -10.80
CA GLY A 317 9.98 -18.25 -11.56
C GLY A 317 9.83 -16.94 -10.77
N ALA A 318 9.01 -16.03 -11.31
CA ALA A 318 8.67 -14.76 -10.68
C ALA A 318 7.55 -14.88 -9.62
N LEU A 319 6.77 -15.96 -9.61
CA LEU A 319 5.62 -16.10 -8.71
C LEU A 319 6.04 -16.52 -7.31
N LEU A 320 5.37 -15.97 -6.30
CA LEU A 320 5.72 -16.11 -4.90
C LEU A 320 4.50 -16.54 -4.08
N TRP A 321 4.73 -17.49 -3.18
CA TRP A 321 3.86 -17.81 -2.06
C TRP A 321 4.66 -17.60 -0.78
N ALA A 322 4.07 -16.90 0.18
CA ALA A 322 4.73 -16.59 1.44
C ALA A 322 3.74 -16.62 2.60
N ASP A 323 4.25 -16.75 3.82
CA ASP A 323 3.49 -16.54 5.05
C ASP A 323 4.02 -15.29 5.76
N ASN A 324 3.12 -14.38 6.11
CA ASN A 324 3.40 -13.39 7.15
C ASN A 324 3.24 -14.06 8.51
N VAL A 325 4.34 -14.24 9.23
CA VAL A 325 4.40 -14.99 10.50
C VAL A 325 4.50 -14.02 11.66
N TRP A 326 3.56 -14.10 12.60
CA TRP A 326 3.50 -13.21 13.76
C TRP A 326 2.98 -13.95 14.99
N HIS A 327 3.17 -13.37 16.18
CA HIS A 327 2.70 -13.93 17.44
C HIS A 327 1.68 -12.98 18.06
N LEU A 328 0.59 -13.53 18.60
CA LEU A 328 -0.33 -12.74 19.39
C LEU A 328 0.40 -12.30 20.68
N LEU A 329 0.38 -11.01 20.99
CA LEU A 329 0.97 -10.52 22.23
C LEU A 329 0.02 -10.83 23.39
N ASP A 330 0.56 -11.41 24.46
CA ASP A 330 -0.17 -11.59 25.71
C ASP A 330 -0.55 -10.21 26.29
N PRO A 331 -1.84 -9.93 26.54
CA PRO A 331 -2.29 -8.59 26.89
C PRO A 331 -1.85 -8.14 28.30
N VAL A 332 -1.39 -9.06 29.14
CA VAL A 332 -0.96 -8.77 30.52
C VAL A 332 0.55 -8.54 30.57
N THR A 333 1.32 -9.35 29.85
CA THR A 333 2.78 -9.37 29.89
C THR A 333 3.42 -8.64 28.71
N GLY A 334 2.66 -8.38 27.64
CA GLY A 334 3.15 -7.80 26.38
C GLY A 334 4.10 -8.72 25.60
N LYS A 335 4.25 -9.98 26.02
CA LYS A 335 5.18 -10.94 25.41
C LYS A 335 4.50 -11.71 24.27
N PRO A 336 5.25 -12.10 23.22
CA PRO A 336 4.77 -13.05 22.22
C PRO A 336 4.22 -14.33 22.86
N GLY A 337 3.01 -14.73 22.47
CA GLY A 337 2.44 -16.03 22.83
C GLY A 337 3.23 -17.19 22.21
N ALA A 338 3.00 -18.39 22.75
CA ALA A 338 3.69 -19.61 22.29
C ALA A 338 3.30 -20.02 20.86
N GLU A 339 2.09 -19.67 20.41
CA GLU A 339 1.60 -19.98 19.09
C GLU A 339 1.91 -18.86 18.09
N SER A 340 2.46 -19.23 16.95
CA SER A 340 2.61 -18.33 15.79
C SER A 340 1.37 -18.41 14.92
N VAL A 341 0.86 -17.26 14.49
CA VAL A 341 -0.12 -17.13 13.43
C VAL A 341 0.62 -17.01 12.09
N ARG A 342 0.13 -17.73 11.09
CA ARG A 342 0.65 -17.71 9.71
C ARG A 342 -0.45 -17.20 8.79
N ASP A 343 -0.26 -16.03 8.21
CA ASP A 343 -1.19 -15.47 7.24
C ASP A 343 -0.65 -15.65 5.83
N PRO A 344 -1.28 -16.51 5.00
CA PRO A 344 -0.82 -16.75 3.65
C PRO A 344 -0.90 -15.51 2.78
N MET A 345 0.10 -15.37 1.95
CA MET A 345 0.31 -14.28 1.01
C MET A 345 0.69 -14.84 -0.35
N VAL A 346 0.29 -14.15 -1.40
CA VAL A 346 0.68 -14.48 -2.76
C VAL A 346 1.08 -13.23 -3.51
N GLY A 347 1.97 -13.37 -4.48
CA GLY A 347 2.37 -12.26 -5.32
C GLY A 347 3.44 -12.63 -6.34
N SER A 348 4.20 -11.64 -6.78
CA SER A 348 5.30 -11.90 -7.72
C SER A 348 6.45 -10.90 -7.59
N LEU A 349 7.58 -11.29 -8.15
CA LEU A 349 8.72 -10.42 -8.43
C LEU A 349 8.39 -9.48 -9.58
N HIS A 350 8.93 -8.27 -9.51
CA HIS A 350 9.01 -7.36 -10.64
C HIS A 350 9.89 -8.00 -11.73
N PRO A 351 9.63 -7.75 -13.04
CA PRO A 351 10.35 -8.42 -14.13
C PRO A 351 11.87 -8.21 -14.13
N ASP A 352 12.36 -7.11 -13.56
CA ASP A 352 13.81 -6.87 -13.41
C ASP A 352 14.46 -7.64 -12.24
N GLY A 353 13.67 -8.36 -11.43
CA GLY A 353 14.14 -9.18 -10.32
C GLY A 353 14.69 -8.38 -9.12
N THR A 354 14.46 -7.07 -9.04
CA THR A 354 15.00 -6.23 -7.95
C THR A 354 14.00 -5.92 -6.83
N SER A 355 12.73 -6.20 -7.07
CA SER A 355 11.63 -5.93 -6.15
C SER A 355 10.50 -6.92 -6.37
N GLY A 356 9.46 -6.82 -5.55
CA GLY A 356 8.23 -7.54 -5.77
C GLY A 356 7.13 -7.06 -4.85
N ILE A 357 5.99 -7.73 -4.97
CA ILE A 357 4.80 -7.44 -4.20
C ILE A 357 4.16 -8.74 -3.73
N LEU A 358 3.62 -8.72 -2.52
CA LEU A 358 2.81 -9.77 -1.91
C LEU A 358 1.54 -9.13 -1.35
N VAL A 359 0.43 -9.87 -1.40
CA VAL A 359 -0.84 -9.42 -0.84
C VAL A 359 -1.52 -10.51 -0.04
N LYS A 360 -2.34 -10.07 0.92
CA LYS A 360 -3.33 -10.87 1.63
C LYS A 360 -4.58 -10.04 1.84
N ALA A 361 -5.62 -10.64 2.41
CA ALA A 361 -6.83 -9.92 2.77
C ALA A 361 -6.47 -8.70 3.65
N GLY A 362 -6.82 -7.51 3.17
CA GLY A 362 -6.66 -6.26 3.90
C GLY A 362 -5.27 -5.62 3.90
N ALA A 363 -4.25 -6.29 3.34
CA ALA A 363 -2.86 -5.83 3.45
C ALA A 363 -2.00 -6.15 2.22
N GLN A 364 -0.99 -5.30 2.04
CA GLN A 364 0.01 -5.38 0.98
C GLN A 364 1.40 -5.28 1.57
N PHE A 365 2.33 -6.03 0.98
CA PHE A 365 3.75 -6.00 1.27
C PHE A 365 4.49 -5.78 -0.05
N ALA A 366 4.94 -4.56 -0.30
CA ALA A 366 5.91 -4.32 -1.36
C ALA A 366 7.31 -4.55 -0.80
N PHE A 367 8.24 -5.05 -1.58
CA PHE A 367 9.61 -5.26 -1.12
C PHE A 367 10.63 -4.93 -2.19
N LYS A 368 11.81 -4.49 -1.73
CA LYS A 368 13.00 -4.26 -2.54
C LYS A 368 14.10 -5.19 -2.05
N ILE A 369 14.77 -5.85 -2.98
CA ILE A 369 15.93 -6.70 -2.70
C ILE A 369 17.14 -5.78 -2.62
N LEU A 370 17.70 -5.66 -1.42
CA LEU A 370 18.88 -4.82 -1.18
C LEU A 370 20.15 -5.61 -1.48
N THR A 371 20.20 -6.86 -1.01
CA THR A 371 21.24 -7.86 -1.29
C THR A 371 20.59 -9.24 -1.34
N PRO A 372 21.30 -10.31 -1.74
CA PRO A 372 20.75 -11.67 -1.69
C PRO A 372 20.19 -12.07 -0.33
N ASP A 373 20.68 -11.48 0.77
CA ASP A 373 20.30 -11.82 2.13
C ASP A 373 19.62 -10.67 2.88
N ARG A 374 19.24 -9.58 2.18
CA ARG A 374 18.54 -8.43 2.78
C ARG A 374 17.38 -7.92 1.92
N LEU A 375 16.21 -7.79 2.54
CA LEU A 375 15.01 -7.19 1.97
C LEU A 375 14.64 -5.93 2.73
N GLN A 376 14.28 -4.88 2.00
CA GLN A 376 13.45 -3.80 2.53
C GLN A 376 12.00 -4.15 2.24
N VAL A 377 11.15 -4.09 3.25
CA VAL A 377 9.70 -4.33 3.12
C VAL A 377 8.94 -3.05 3.43
N GLU A 378 7.94 -2.73 2.62
CA GLU A 378 6.90 -1.74 2.90
C GLU A 378 5.61 -2.53 3.21
N PHE A 379 5.16 -2.45 4.46
CA PHE A 379 3.88 -2.98 4.87
C PHE A 379 2.82 -1.90 4.81
N THR A 380 1.67 -2.22 4.23
CA THR A 380 0.45 -1.39 4.30
C THR A 380 -0.74 -2.25 4.68
N ARG A 381 -1.49 -1.82 5.70
CA ARG A 381 -2.79 -2.40 6.08
C ARG A 381 -3.90 -1.38 5.80
N PHE A 382 -4.79 -1.72 4.88
CA PHE A 382 -5.92 -0.89 4.46
C PHE A 382 -7.17 -1.16 5.30
N ARG A 383 -7.48 -2.44 5.47
CA ARG A 383 -8.74 -2.92 6.04
C ARG A 383 -8.51 -4.20 6.83
N ALA A 384 -8.67 -4.16 8.14
CA ALA A 384 -8.64 -5.37 8.96
C ALA A 384 -9.65 -5.24 10.10
N ALA A 385 -10.50 -6.26 10.28
CA ALA A 385 -11.52 -6.27 11.31
C ALA A 385 -10.88 -6.03 12.70
N GLY A 386 -11.17 -4.88 13.30
CA GLY A 386 -10.69 -4.51 14.64
C GLY A 386 -9.22 -4.11 14.73
N GLN A 387 -8.51 -3.87 13.62
CA GLN A 387 -7.14 -3.37 13.64
C GLN A 387 -7.02 -2.04 12.87
N PRO A 388 -6.30 -1.04 13.40
CA PRO A 388 -6.16 0.25 12.75
C PRO A 388 -5.37 0.15 11.45
N ALA A 389 -5.69 0.96 10.45
CA ALA A 389 -4.82 1.12 9.29
C ALA A 389 -3.46 1.67 9.74
N LEU A 390 -2.41 1.15 9.12
CA LEU A 390 -1.04 1.62 9.32
C LEU A 390 -0.18 1.20 8.16
N ALA A 391 0.90 1.94 7.96
CA ALA A 391 1.96 1.56 7.04
C ALA A 391 3.33 1.81 7.67
N PHE A 392 4.33 1.03 7.27
CA PHE A 392 5.71 1.24 7.72
C PHE A 392 6.70 0.51 6.82
N HIS A 393 7.96 0.89 6.94
CA HIS A 393 9.09 0.21 6.35
C HIS A 393 9.82 -0.64 7.40
N GLY A 394 10.27 -1.82 6.97
CA GLY A 394 11.12 -2.71 7.74
C GLY A 394 12.29 -3.22 6.90
N VAL A 395 13.31 -3.76 7.57
CA VAL A 395 14.39 -4.49 6.91
C VAL A 395 14.44 -5.90 7.48
N LEU A 396 14.37 -6.89 6.61
CA LEU A 396 14.45 -8.31 6.95
C LEU A 396 15.75 -8.88 6.40
N ASN A 397 16.38 -9.76 7.17
CA ASN A 397 17.56 -10.51 6.75
C ASN A 397 17.19 -11.98 6.59
N ARG A 398 17.85 -12.67 5.67
CA ARG A 398 17.67 -14.10 5.49
C ARG A 398 18.12 -14.86 6.74
N VAL A 399 17.35 -15.85 7.14
CA VAL A 399 17.70 -16.80 8.20
C VAL A 399 18.29 -18.05 7.54
N GLU A 400 19.50 -18.42 7.94
CA GLU A 400 20.17 -19.65 7.49
C GLU A 400 19.57 -20.92 8.09
#